data_AF-A0A955YMS7-F1
#
_entry.id   AF-A0A955YMS7-F1
#
_cell.length_a   1.000
_cell.length_b   1.000
_cell.length_c   1.000
_cell.angle_alpha   90.00
_cell.angle_beta   90.00
_cell.angle_gamma   90.00
#
_symmetry.space_group_name_H-M   'P 1'
#
loop_
_entity.id
_entity.type
_entity.pdbx_description
1 polymer ?
#
loop_
_entity_poly.entity_id
_entity_poly.type
_entity_poly.pdbx_seq_one_letter_code
_entity_poly.pdbx_strand_id
1 'polypeptide(L)'
;TVSELEDYVARMRPHLAMNEQTVDFLGFLVGRTYDGEGDLPAPTRAERVDAELGLVAAMALMPEWARRMTGTYQSPWVDRAVLAPVLRARAAAVRWAIPELPCVVMARERADGGLQARTWVHVR
;
A
#
# COMPACT_ATOMS: atom_id res chain seq x y z
N THR A 1 -25.87 -1.13 -7.37
CA THR A 1 -26.08 -1.37 -5.92
C THR A 1 -24.90 -2.14 -5.35
N VAL A 2 -24.76 -2.27 -4.02
CA VAL A 2 -23.68 -3.09 -3.41
C VAL A 2 -23.74 -4.55 -3.90
N SER A 3 -24.95 -5.10 -4.07
CA SER A 3 -25.17 -6.45 -4.61
C SER A 3 -24.63 -6.64 -6.04
N GLU A 4 -24.87 -5.67 -6.93
CA GLU A 4 -24.36 -5.75 -8.32
C GLU A 4 -22.83 -5.72 -8.39
N LEU A 5 -22.18 -5.01 -7.45
CA LEU A 5 -20.72 -4.99 -7.32
C LEU A 5 -20.17 -6.33 -6.84
N GLU A 6 -20.82 -6.96 -5.86
CA GLU A 6 -20.44 -8.28 -5.37
C GLU A 6 -20.55 -9.35 -6.47
N ASP A 7 -21.64 -9.32 -7.24
CA ASP A 7 -21.85 -10.22 -8.38
C ASP A 7 -20.80 -10.00 -9.48
N TYR A 8 -20.46 -8.74 -9.77
CA TYR A 8 -19.40 -8.42 -10.73
C TYR A 8 -18.04 -8.94 -10.25
N VAL A 9 -17.69 -8.68 -9.00
CA VAL A 9 -16.43 -9.18 -8.41
C VAL A 9 -16.39 -10.70 -8.46
N ALA A 10 -17.49 -11.39 -8.13
CA ALA A 10 -17.56 -12.85 -8.21
C ALA A 10 -17.30 -13.37 -9.64
N ARG A 11 -17.83 -12.70 -10.67
CA ARG A 11 -17.53 -13.03 -12.07
C ARG A 11 -16.09 -12.76 -12.47
N MET A 12 -15.47 -11.72 -11.91
CA MET A 12 -14.08 -11.35 -12.23
C MET A 12 -13.05 -12.22 -11.53
N ARG A 13 -13.37 -12.82 -10.38
CA ARG A 13 -12.42 -13.62 -9.57
C ARG A 13 -11.58 -14.60 -10.39
N PRO A 14 -12.13 -15.45 -11.28
CA PRO A 14 -11.33 -16.41 -12.04
C PRO A 14 -10.24 -15.77 -12.92
N HIS A 15 -10.47 -14.54 -13.38
CA HIS A 15 -9.52 -13.80 -14.22
C HIS A 15 -8.42 -13.08 -13.41
N LEU A 16 -8.53 -13.06 -12.07
CA LEU A 16 -7.58 -12.42 -11.16
C LEU A 16 -6.58 -13.41 -10.57
N ALA A 17 -6.55 -14.65 -11.07
CA ALA A 17 -5.59 -15.65 -10.64
C ALA A 17 -4.16 -15.24 -11.01
N MET A 18 -3.20 -15.55 -10.14
CA MET A 18 -1.78 -15.32 -10.42
C MET A 18 -1.37 -16.09 -11.67
N ASN A 19 -0.81 -15.38 -12.64
CA ASN A 19 -0.16 -15.97 -13.82
C ASN A 19 1.34 -15.63 -13.81
N GLU A 20 2.09 -16.21 -14.73
CA GLU A 20 3.55 -15.97 -14.84
C GLU A 20 3.87 -14.48 -14.99
N GLN A 21 3.12 -13.76 -15.84
CA GLN A 21 3.25 -12.31 -15.99
C GLN A 21 3.09 -11.54 -14.67
N THR A 22 2.16 -11.96 -13.82
CA THR A 22 1.92 -11.33 -12.50
C THR A 22 3.10 -11.58 -11.57
N VAL A 23 3.67 -12.80 -11.59
CA VAL A 23 4.88 -13.13 -10.82
C VAL A 23 6.05 -12.26 -11.26
N ASP A 24 6.26 -12.11 -12.57
CA ASP A 24 7.33 -11.28 -13.12
C ASP A 24 7.14 -9.80 -12.78
N PHE A 25 5.90 -9.31 -12.88
CA PHE A 25 5.55 -7.95 -12.50
C PHE A 25 5.78 -7.69 -11.00
N LEU A 26 5.37 -8.62 -10.13
CA LEU A 26 5.64 -8.52 -8.70
C LEU A 26 7.15 -8.57 -8.41
N GLY A 27 7.88 -9.41 -9.13
CA GLY A 27 9.35 -9.47 -9.10
C GLY A 27 10.00 -8.15 -9.50
N PHE A 28 9.43 -7.46 -10.49
CA PHE A 28 9.89 -6.15 -10.93
C PHE A 28 9.67 -5.10 -9.84
N LEU A 29 8.47 -5.07 -9.23
CA LEU A 29 8.13 -4.12 -8.17
C LEU A 29 9.08 -4.20 -6.97
N VAL A 30 9.61 -5.38 -6.65
CA VAL A 30 10.55 -5.58 -5.53
C VAL A 30 12.02 -5.52 -5.96
N GLY A 31 12.31 -5.20 -7.22
CA GLY A 31 13.67 -5.13 -7.75
C GLY A 31 14.38 -6.48 -7.86
N ARG A 32 13.63 -7.59 -7.95
CA ARG A 32 14.17 -8.95 -8.16
C ARG A 32 14.46 -9.25 -9.63
N THR A 33 13.63 -8.76 -10.54
CA THR A 33 13.77 -8.95 -12.00
C THR A 33 14.35 -7.72 -12.70
N TYR A 34 15.12 -6.89 -11.97
CA TYR A 34 15.85 -5.77 -12.56
C TYR A 34 16.90 -6.32 -13.54
N ASP A 35 16.70 -6.03 -14.82
CA ASP A 35 17.50 -6.49 -15.95
C ASP A 35 18.65 -5.53 -16.31
N GLY A 36 18.71 -4.35 -15.69
CA GLY A 36 19.72 -3.33 -16.00
C GLY A 36 19.40 -2.51 -17.24
N GLU A 37 18.22 -2.69 -17.82
CA GLU A 37 17.81 -1.99 -19.03
C GLU A 37 17.24 -0.59 -18.66
N GLY A 38 18.14 0.39 -18.51
CA GLY A 38 17.78 1.80 -18.27
C GLY A 38 18.81 2.59 -17.45
N ASP A 39 18.62 3.90 -17.33
CA ASP A 39 19.51 4.82 -16.59
C ASP A 39 19.35 4.74 -15.06
N LEU A 40 18.49 3.86 -14.55
CA LEU A 40 18.28 3.72 -13.11
C LEU A 40 19.35 2.80 -12.51
N PRO A 41 19.96 3.13 -11.36
CA PRO A 41 20.90 2.24 -10.69
C PRO A 41 20.20 0.97 -10.18
N ALA A 42 20.94 -0.15 -10.14
CA ALA A 42 20.45 -1.39 -9.56
C ALA A 42 20.08 -1.19 -8.07
N PRO A 43 18.90 -1.68 -7.62
CA PRO A 43 18.47 -1.47 -6.24
C PRO A 43 19.38 -2.23 -5.28
N THR A 44 19.81 -1.53 -4.24
CA THR A 44 20.58 -2.08 -3.12
C THR A 44 19.78 -3.16 -2.39
N ARG A 45 20.47 -3.99 -1.62
CA ARG A 45 19.80 -5.04 -0.82
C ARG A 45 18.78 -4.47 0.17
N ALA A 46 19.08 -3.29 0.75
CA ALA A 46 18.18 -2.64 1.70
C ALA A 46 16.89 -2.16 1.01
N GLU A 47 17.01 -1.56 -0.18
CA GLU A 47 15.86 -1.11 -0.97
C GLU A 47 14.98 -2.27 -1.43
N ARG A 48 15.57 -3.40 -1.82
CA ARG A 48 14.81 -4.61 -2.15
C ARG A 48 14.01 -5.13 -0.96
N VAL A 49 14.63 -5.16 0.23
CA VAL A 49 13.94 -5.59 1.46
C VAL A 49 12.81 -4.62 1.82
N ASP A 50 13.02 -3.31 1.68
CA ASP A 50 11.98 -2.31 1.92
C ASP A 50 10.82 -2.45 0.92
N ALA A 51 11.12 -2.69 -0.36
CA ALA A 51 10.14 -2.93 -1.40
C ALA A 51 9.35 -4.23 -1.15
N GLU A 52 10.02 -5.31 -0.74
CA GLU A 52 9.36 -6.57 -0.35
C GLU A 52 8.42 -6.37 0.83
N LEU A 53 8.85 -5.65 1.88
CA LEU A 53 8.00 -5.32 3.03
C LEU A 53 6.80 -4.45 2.62
N GLY A 54 6.99 -3.51 1.70
CA GLY A 54 5.92 -2.70 1.13
C GLY A 54 4.91 -3.54 0.37
N LEU A 55 5.38 -4.45 -0.48
CA LEU A 55 4.52 -5.36 -1.23
C LEU A 55 3.72 -6.25 -0.28
N VAL A 56 4.37 -6.88 0.71
CA VAL A 56 3.69 -7.74 1.69
C VAL A 56 2.63 -6.95 2.46
N ALA A 57 2.91 -5.71 2.86
CA ALA A 57 1.95 -4.86 3.55
C ALA A 57 0.73 -4.53 2.69
N ALA A 58 0.94 -4.19 1.41
CA ALA A 58 -0.15 -3.89 0.48
C ALA A 58 -1.00 -5.12 0.23
N MET A 59 -0.37 -6.28 0.05
CA MET A 59 -1.07 -7.55 -0.17
C MET A 59 -1.83 -8.02 1.07
N ALA A 60 -1.38 -7.66 2.27
CA ALA A 60 -2.09 -7.97 3.52
C ALA A 60 -3.45 -7.28 3.64
N LEU A 61 -3.65 -6.13 2.98
CA LEU A 61 -4.93 -5.40 2.94
C LEU A 61 -5.97 -6.06 2.04
N MET A 62 -5.56 -6.97 1.16
CA MET A 62 -6.47 -7.66 0.27
C MET A 62 -7.39 -8.62 1.04
N PRO A 63 -8.62 -8.84 0.56
CA PRO A 63 -9.50 -9.83 1.14
C PRO A 63 -8.88 -11.24 1.06
N GLU A 64 -9.22 -12.11 2.00
CA GLU A 64 -8.59 -13.42 2.15
C GLU A 64 -8.62 -14.27 0.88
N TRP A 65 -9.76 -14.27 0.17
CA TRP A 65 -9.89 -15.00 -1.09
C TRP A 65 -8.86 -14.55 -2.13
N ALA A 66 -8.58 -13.25 -2.22
CA ALA A 66 -7.63 -12.70 -3.19
C ALA A 66 -6.20 -13.09 -2.81
N ARG A 67 -5.86 -12.98 -1.52
CA ARG A 67 -4.53 -13.39 -1.01
C ARG A 67 -4.23 -14.86 -1.30
N ARG A 68 -5.24 -15.74 -1.15
CA ARG A 68 -5.12 -17.17 -1.48
C ARG A 68 -4.91 -17.39 -2.98
N MET A 69 -5.60 -16.64 -3.84
CA MET A 69 -5.45 -16.71 -5.29
C MET A 69 -4.11 -16.18 -5.79
N THR A 70 -3.56 -15.16 -5.13
CA THR A 70 -2.28 -14.55 -5.48
C THR A 70 -1.09 -15.18 -4.74
N GLY A 71 -1.30 -16.26 -3.97
CA GLY A 71 -0.23 -16.91 -3.20
C GLY A 71 0.42 -16.02 -2.12
N THR A 72 -0.20 -14.87 -1.80
CA THR A 72 0.25 -13.93 -0.77
C THR A 72 -0.46 -14.14 0.57
N TYR A 73 -1.20 -15.24 0.67
CA TYR A 73 -1.81 -15.64 1.93
C TYR A 73 -0.72 -15.99 2.94
N GLN A 74 -0.77 -15.31 4.08
CA GLN A 74 0.04 -15.61 5.25
C GLN A 74 -0.87 -15.91 6.43
N SER A 75 -0.35 -16.71 7.36
CA SER A 75 -1.10 -17.04 8.58
C SER A 75 -1.42 -15.76 9.36
N PRO A 76 -2.65 -15.60 9.90
CA PRO A 76 -3.02 -14.46 10.73
C PRO A 76 -2.08 -14.25 11.93
N TRP A 77 -1.44 -15.32 12.39
CA TRP A 77 -0.43 -15.25 13.45
C TRP A 77 0.86 -14.56 12.96
N VAL A 78 1.33 -14.87 11.75
CA VAL A 78 2.50 -14.20 11.15
C VAL A 78 2.23 -12.72 10.93
N ASP A 79 1.03 -12.39 10.44
CA ASP A 79 0.56 -11.00 10.30
C ASP A 79 0.67 -10.23 11.61
N ARG A 80 0.16 -10.80 12.71
CA ARG A 80 0.09 -10.11 14.01
C ARG A 80 1.43 -10.11 14.75
N ALA A 81 2.17 -11.21 14.71
CA ALA A 81 3.38 -11.40 15.52
C ALA A 81 4.63 -10.83 14.84
N VAL A 82 4.69 -10.82 13.51
CA VAL A 82 5.90 -10.44 12.76
C VAL A 82 5.66 -9.20 11.91
N LEU A 83 4.65 -9.22 11.04
CA LEU A 83 4.49 -8.15 10.05
C LEU A 83 3.98 -6.85 10.69
N ALA A 84 2.96 -6.91 11.54
CA ALA A 84 2.43 -5.73 12.23
C ALA A 84 3.49 -4.94 13.01
N PRO A 85 4.35 -5.54 13.86
CA PRO A 85 5.39 -4.78 14.55
C PRO A 85 6.46 -4.24 13.59
N VAL A 86 6.88 -4.99 12.57
CA VAL A 86 7.84 -4.52 11.55
C VAL A 86 7.29 -3.32 10.79
N LEU A 87 6.02 -3.36 10.38
CA LEU A 87 5.37 -2.26 9.67
C LEU A 87 5.19 -1.02 10.55
N ARG A 88 4.91 -1.19 11.85
CA ARG A 88 4.89 -0.05 12.79
C ARG A 88 6.27 0.58 12.95
N ALA A 89 7.33 -0.23 13.07
CA ALA A 89 8.69 0.26 13.16
C ALA A 89 9.10 1.02 11.88
N ARG A 90 8.77 0.47 10.70
CA ARG A 90 8.97 1.12 9.41
C ARG A 90 8.20 2.45 9.31
N ALA A 91 6.92 2.46 9.70
CA ALA A 91 6.11 3.68 9.70
C ALA A 91 6.70 4.75 10.64
N ALA A 92 7.21 4.36 11.81
CA ALA A 92 7.88 5.29 12.73
C ALA A 92 9.20 5.84 12.15
N ALA A 93 9.96 5.02 11.43
CA ALA A 93 11.20 5.44 10.78
C ALA A 93 10.93 6.42 9.62
N VAL A 94 9.94 6.12 8.77
CA VAL A 94 9.59 6.96 7.60
C VAL A 94 8.80 8.20 8.00
N ARG A 95 8.16 8.23 9.18
CA ARG A 95 7.42 9.39 9.69
C ARG A 95 8.24 10.68 9.67
N TRP A 96 9.55 10.58 9.91
CA TRP A 96 10.45 11.73 9.93
C TRP A 96 11.01 12.09 8.56
N ALA A 97 10.88 11.21 7.56
CA ALA A 97 11.37 11.44 6.21
C ALA A 97 10.42 12.34 5.38
N ILE A 98 9.14 12.42 5.77
CA ILE A 98 8.15 13.26 5.11
C ILE A 98 7.93 14.52 5.97
N PRO A 99 8.08 15.74 5.43
CA PRO A 99 7.71 16.95 6.14
C PRO A 99 6.24 16.90 6.55
N GLU A 100 5.87 17.70 7.55
CA GLU A 100 4.49 17.68 8.08
C GLU A 100 3.47 17.87 6.94
N LEU A 101 2.62 16.87 6.73
CA LEU A 101 1.64 16.89 5.64
C LEU A 101 0.63 18.03 5.87
N PRO A 102 0.21 18.76 4.83
CA PRO A 102 -0.76 19.86 4.96
C PRO A 102 -2.06 19.45 5.67
N CYS A 103 -2.49 18.20 5.52
CA CYS A 103 -3.68 17.68 6.19
C CYS A 103 -3.53 17.59 7.72
N VAL A 104 -2.32 17.38 8.24
CA VAL A 104 -2.02 17.37 9.68
C VAL A 104 -2.09 18.79 10.24
N VAL A 105 -1.53 19.76 9.51
CA VAL A 105 -1.62 21.18 9.85
C VAL A 105 -3.09 21.62 9.91
N MET A 106 -3.87 21.33 8.87
CA MET A 106 -5.30 21.64 8.84
C MET A 106 -6.09 20.95 9.96
N ALA A 107 -5.71 19.72 10.35
CA ALA A 107 -6.36 19.01 11.44
C ALA A 107 -6.03 19.62 12.81
N ARG A 108 -4.79 20.07 13.01
CA ARG A 108 -4.38 20.83 14.21
C ARG A 108 -5.09 22.16 14.29
N GLU A 109 -5.14 22.91 13.19
CA GLU A 109 -5.90 24.17 13.11
C GLU A 109 -7.39 23.96 13.45
N ARG A 110 -8.00 22.84 13.04
CA ARG A 110 -9.38 22.50 13.48
C ARG A 110 -9.45 22.20 14.97
N ALA A 111 -8.52 21.40 15.50
CA ALA A 111 -8.50 20.99 16.90
C ALA A 111 -8.22 22.17 17.85
N ASP A 112 -7.37 23.10 17.43
CA ASP A 112 -7.01 24.32 18.15
C ASP A 112 -8.05 25.45 17.97
N GLY A 113 -9.15 25.19 17.27
CA GLY A 113 -10.26 26.13 17.08
C GLY A 113 -10.03 27.24 16.04
N GLY A 114 -8.99 27.13 15.21
CA GLY A 114 -8.56 28.12 14.21
C GLY A 114 -9.44 28.27 12.97
N LEU A 115 -10.47 27.43 12.79
CA LEU A 115 -11.49 27.62 11.75
C LEU A 115 -12.73 28.33 12.30
N GLN A 116 -12.53 29.54 12.84
CA GLN A 116 -13.57 30.55 12.79
C GLN A 116 -13.33 31.45 11.57
N ALA A 117 -14.31 31.44 10.66
CA ALA A 117 -14.56 32.45 9.62
C ALA A 117 -13.47 32.64 8.54
N ARG A 118 -13.36 31.69 7.61
CA ARG A 118 -13.13 32.06 6.20
C ARG A 118 -14.43 31.97 5.44
N THR A 119 -15.13 33.09 5.43
CA THR A 119 -16.30 33.40 4.61
C THR A 119 -16.07 32.92 3.18
N TRP A 120 -16.97 32.07 2.70
CA TRP A 120 -17.11 31.74 1.30
C TRP A 120 -17.37 33.04 0.53
N VAL A 121 -16.37 33.57 -0.16
CA VAL A 121 -16.59 34.63 -1.14
C VAL A 121 -17.24 33.97 -2.36
N HIS A 122 -18.53 34.23 -2.54
CA HIS A 122 -19.23 33.93 -3.77
C HIS A 122 -18.50 34.58 -4.96
N VAL A 123 -17.96 33.74 -5.83
CA VAL A 123 -17.59 34.14 -7.18
C VAL A 123 -18.90 34.35 -7.95
N ARG A 124 -19.18 35.61 -8.27
CA ARG A 124 -20.20 36.01 -9.24
C ARG A 124 -19.66 35.85 -10.66
#